data_AF-A0A9E3IGS7-F1
#
_entry.id   AF-A0A9E3IGS7-F1
#
_cell.length_a   1.000
_cell.length_b   1.000
_cell.length_c   1.000
_cell.angle_alpha   90.00
_cell.angle_beta   90.00
_cell.angle_gamma   90.00
#
_symmetry.space_group_name_H-M   'P 1'
#
loop_
_entity.id
_entity.type
_entity.pdbx_description
1 polymer ?
#
loop_
_entity_poly.entity_id
_entity_poly.type
_entity_poly.pdbx_seq_one_letter_code
_entity_poly.pdbx_strand_id
1 'polypeptide(L)' 'MTVITCIEDLRALAQKRVPRMFYDYADSGSWTESTYRANEGDFQKIKLRQRVAVNMENRSLATTMAG' A
#
# COMPACT_ATOMS: atom_id res chain seq x y z
N MET A 1 5.54 -13.91 18.13
CA MET A 1 5.96 -13.20 16.90
C MET A 1 4.70 -12.65 16.25
N THR A 2 4.64 -11.35 15.93
CA THR A 2 3.45 -10.79 15.27
C THR A 2 3.39 -11.32 13.85
N VAL A 3 2.29 -11.96 13.46
CA VAL A 3 2.07 -12.39 12.08
C VAL A 3 1.78 -11.14 11.24
N ILE A 4 2.53 -10.96 10.16
CA ILE A 4 2.36 -9.84 9.23
C ILE A 4 1.46 -10.33 8.09
N THR A 5 0.35 -9.64 7.88
CA THR A 5 -0.68 -10.02 6.88
C THR A 5 -0.90 -8.95 5.82
N CYS A 6 -0.60 -7.69 6.15
CA CYS A 6 -0.70 -6.56 5.23
C CYS A 6 0.46 -5.56 5.44
N ILE A 7 0.58 -4.59 4.53
CA ILE A 7 1.60 -3.54 4.61
C ILE A 7 1.39 -2.63 5.84
N GLU A 8 0.14 -2.45 6.26
CA GLU A 8 -0.19 -1.64 7.43
C GLU A 8 0.38 -2.23 8.73
N ASP A 9 0.46 -3.56 8.84
CA ASP A 9 1.14 -4.22 9.97
C ASP A 9 2.63 -3.82 10.04
N LEU A 10 3.28 -3.67 8.88
CA LEU A 10 4.68 -3.23 8.80
C LEU A 10 4.82 -1.76 9.21
N ARG A 11 3.91 -0.88 8.75
CA ARG A 11 3.90 0.55 9.15
C ARG A 11 3.75 0.68 10.68
N ALA A 12 2.81 -0.05 11.28
CA ALA A 12 2.60 -0.05 12.72
C ALA A 12 3.80 -0.60 13.51
N LEU A 13 4.51 -1.61 12.98
CA LEU A 13 5.76 -2.10 13.56
C LEU A 13 6.89 -1.08 13.43
N ALA A 14 7.00 -0.39 12.30
CA ALA A 14 7.97 0.69 12.09
C ALA A 14 7.74 1.83 13.08
N GLN A 15 6.49 2.27 13.26
CA GLN A 15 6.13 3.32 14.22
C GLN A 15 6.54 2.98 15.66
N LYS A 16 6.49 1.69 16.02
CA LYS A 16 6.87 1.20 17.36
C LYS A 16 8.38 1.06 17.54
N ARG A 17 9.15 0.82 16.48
CA ARG A 17 10.55 0.37 16.55
C ARG A 17 11.55 1.40 16.03
N VAL A 18 11.13 2.29 15.16
CA VAL A 18 12.00 3.30 14.53
C VAL A 18 12.01 4.57 15.38
N PRO A 19 13.17 5.19 15.64
CA PRO A 19 13.22 6.48 16.33
C PRO A 19 12.38 7.52 15.59
N ARG A 20 11.61 8.31 16.35
CA ARG A 20 10.59 9.22 15.83
C ARG A 20 11.06 10.09 14.66
N MET A 21 12.24 10.69 14.75
CA MET A 21 12.79 11.54 13.69
C MET A 21 12.85 10.82 12.33
N PHE A 22 13.25 9.55 12.31
CA PHE A 22 13.34 8.78 11.07
C PHE A 22 11.98 8.28 10.59
N TYR A 23 11.10 7.93 11.54
CA TYR A 23 9.73 7.53 11.21
C TYR A 23 8.98 8.70 10.56
N ASP A 24 8.95 9.86 11.21
CA ASP A 24 8.26 11.05 10.72
C ASP A 24 8.84 11.55 9.40
N TYR A 25 10.16 11.43 9.19
CA TYR A 25 10.77 11.76 7.90
C TYR A 25 10.26 10.88 6.76
N ALA A 26 10.05 9.60 7.01
CA ALA A 26 9.60 8.64 5.99
C ALA A 26 8.07 8.61 5.80
N ASP A 27 7.30 8.86 6.86
CA ASP A 27 5.84 8.75 6.89
C ASP A 27 5.16 10.11 7.17
N SER A 28 5.59 11.16 6.46
CA SER A 28 4.95 12.49 6.50
C SER A 28 4.54 12.97 5.12
N GLY A 29 3.47 13.77 5.08
CA GLY A 29 3.00 14.47 3.89
C GLY A 29 3.27 15.97 3.94
N SER A 30 3.06 16.66 2.81
CA SER A 30 3.17 18.12 2.78
C SER A 30 2.03 18.79 3.55
N TRP A 31 2.38 19.78 4.41
CA TRP A 31 1.43 20.60 5.16
C TRP A 31 0.42 19.79 5.98
N THR A 32 -0.86 19.82 5.59
CA THR A 32 -1.95 19.10 6.27
C THR A 32 -2.05 17.63 5.84
N GLU A 33 -1.17 17.19 4.94
CA GLU A 33 -1.07 15.83 4.41
C GLU A 33 -2.31 15.38 3.63
N SER A 34 -3.13 16.33 3.17
CA SER A 34 -4.37 16.05 2.46
C SER A 34 -4.13 15.23 1.20
N THR A 35 -3.09 15.53 0.43
CA THR A 35 -2.72 14.80 -0.78
C THR A 35 -2.18 13.40 -0.49
N TYR A 36 -1.40 13.25 0.60
CA TYR A 36 -0.92 11.94 1.04
C TYR A 36 -2.09 11.00 1.35
N ARG A 37 -3.06 11.47 2.14
CA ARG A 37 -4.27 10.69 2.46
C ARG A 37 -5.19 10.49 1.26
N ALA A 38 -5.25 11.46 0.35
CA ALA A 38 -6.03 11.35 -0.88
C ALA A 38 -5.50 10.24 -1.80
N ASN A 39 -4.17 10.08 -1.93
CA ASN A 39 -3.57 9.02 -2.75
C ASN A 39 -4.07 7.62 -2.35
N GLU A 40 -4.17 7.34 -1.05
CA GLU A 40 -4.72 6.08 -0.55
C GLU A 40 -6.25 6.03 -0.71
N GLY A 41 -6.94 7.09 -0.25
CA GLY A 41 -8.41 7.13 -0.24
C GLY A 41 -9.04 7.05 -1.63
N ASP A 42 -8.38 7.57 -2.66
CA ASP A 42 -8.89 7.59 -4.03
C ASP A 42 -8.98 6.18 -4.63
N PHE A 43 -8.12 5.24 -4.24
CA PHE A 43 -8.25 3.84 -4.67
C PHE A 43 -9.57 3.21 -4.25
N GLN A 44 -10.14 3.61 -3.11
CA GLN A 44 -11.43 3.08 -2.65
C GLN A 44 -12.60 3.47 -3.56
N LYS A 45 -12.46 4.54 -4.35
CA LYS A 45 -13.47 4.97 -5.33
C LYS A 45 -13.48 4.05 -6.55
N ILE A 46 -12.36 3.38 -6.86
CA ILE A 46 -12.23 2.45 -7.97
C ILE A 46 -12.75 1.07 -7.54
N LYS A 47 -13.75 0.56 -8.25
CA LYS A 47 -14.35 -0.76 -7.96
C LYS A 47 -13.92 -1.79 -9.00
N LEU A 48 -13.59 -3.00 -8.54
CA LEU A 48 -13.30 -4.13 -9.42
C LEU A 48 -14.61 -4.72 -9.95
N ARG A 49 -14.71 -4.88 -11.26
CA ARG A 49 -15.78 -5.67 -11.87
C ARG A 49 -15.33 -7.13 -11.94
N GLN A 50 -15.78 -7.93 -10.99
CA GLN A 50 -15.45 -9.35 -10.93
C GLN A 50 -15.92 -10.09 -12.19
N ARG A 51 -15.03 -10.88 -12.78
CA ARG A 51 -15.34 -11.81 -13.87
C ARG A 51 -15.34 -13.22 -13.30
N VAL A 52 -16.45 -13.93 -13.47
CA VAL A 52 -16.67 -15.29 -12.95
C VAL A 52 -16.52 -16.32 -14.06
N ALA A 53 -16.32 -17.59 -13.69
CA ALA A 53 -16.15 -18.72 -14.61
C ALA A 53 -15.01 -18.54 -15.63
N VAL A 54 -13.91 -17.90 -15.22
CA VAL A 54 -12.70 -17.73 -16.03
C VAL A 54 -11.61 -18.67 -15.50
N ASN A 55 -10.93 -19.41 -16.39
CA ASN A 55 -9.75 -20.18 -16.01
C ASN A 55 -8.64 -19.22 -15.56
N MET A 56 -8.09 -19.45 -14.37
CA MET A 56 -7.10 -18.63 -13.69
C MET A 56 -5.71 -19.29 -13.62
N GLU A 57 -5.53 -20.44 -14.27
CA GLU A 57 -4.25 -21.12 -14.40
C GLU A 57 -3.24 -20.28 -15.19
N ASN A 58 -1.94 -20.45 -14.87
CA ASN A 58 -0.81 -19.78 -15.53
C ASN A 58 -0.87 -18.24 -15.55
N ARG A 59 -1.55 -17.61 -14.57
CA ARG A 59 -1.52 -16.15 -14.41
C ARG A 59 -0.10 -15.67 -14.15
N SER A 60 0.31 -14.65 -14.89
CA SER A 60 1.58 -13.96 -14.72
C SER A 60 1.33 -12.47 -14.47
N LEU A 61 2.13 -11.89 -13.59
CA LEU A 61 2.21 -10.44 -13.36
C LEU A 61 3.47 -9.83 -14.01
N ALA A 62 4.25 -10.64 -14.73
CA ALA A 62 5.46 -10.16 -15.41
C ALA A 62 5.11 -9.09 -16.45
N THR A 63 5.88 -8.01 -16.45
CA THR A 63 5.71 -6.87 -17.36
C THR A 63 7.05 -6.20 -17.59
N THR A 64 7.12 -5.34 -18.59
CA THR A 64 8.28 -4.51 -18.92
C THR A 64 7.93 -3.06 -18.61
N MET A 65 8.80 -2.38 -17.85
CA MET A 65 8.62 -0.97 -17.52
C MET A 65 9.70 -0.14 -18.22
N ALA A 66 9.26 0.83 -19.03
CA ALA A 66 10.13 1.75 -19.78
C ALA A 66 11.05 1.11 -20.85
N GLY A 67 10.59 0.02 -21.47
CA GLY A 67 11.31 -0.71 -22.54
C GLY A 67 12.21 -1.82 -22.03
#